data_AF-A0A966USF0-F1
#
_entry.id   AF-A0A966USF0-F1
#
_cell.length_a   1.000
_cell.length_b   1.000
_cell.length_c   1.000
_cell.angle_alpha   90.00
_cell.angle_beta   90.00
_cell.angle_gamma   90.00
#
_symmetry.space_group_name_H-M   'P 1'
#
loop_
_entity.id
_entity.type
_entity.pdbx_description
1 polymer ?
#
loop_
_entity_poly.entity_id
_entity_poly.type
_entity_poly.pdbx_seq_one_letter_code
_entity_poly.pdbx_strand_id
1 'polypeptide(L)'
;MSHKVNINSPVGKTGYGITSWNIAKNLHLLDVKVSLFPIGANIELNGRDEQLIAEKMLDGINDFDIRAPFLKIWHQNDLAFRIGKGHYYSYPFFELDTFNAREIHHMNSCDYMFTSCRWAKSVLRNNDIDIPITIAPLGVDSSIFSVPNKIRIDSGKYIFCHIGKWEKRKSQDFLLKAFESAFDINDNVELWLVPHNPFLTK
;
A
#
# COMPACT_ATOMS: atom_id res chain seq x y z
N MET A 1 -16.65 25.32 -4.04
CA MET A 1 -15.42 25.44 -3.23
C MET A 1 -14.48 24.34 -3.68
N SER A 2 -13.23 24.65 -4.04
CA SER A 2 -12.24 23.60 -4.31
C SER A 2 -11.92 22.91 -2.98
N HIS A 3 -12.09 21.59 -2.93
CA HIS A 3 -11.76 20.80 -1.75
C HIS A 3 -10.23 20.77 -1.59
N LYS A 4 -9.74 20.78 -0.34
CA LYS A 4 -8.30 20.74 -0.04
C LYS A 4 -7.96 19.58 0.88
N VAL A 5 -6.76 19.02 0.76
CA VAL A 5 -6.26 17.99 1.66
C VAL A 5 -4.73 18.07 1.79
N ASN A 6 -4.23 17.89 3.01
CA ASN A 6 -2.81 17.68 3.27
C ASN A 6 -2.55 16.17 3.33
N ILE A 7 -1.58 15.66 2.58
CA ILE A 7 -1.25 14.23 2.56
C ILE A 7 0.18 14.03 3.02
N ASN A 8 0.41 13.16 4.00
CA ASN A 8 1.74 12.68 4.38
C ASN A 8 1.86 11.20 4.07
N SER A 9 2.70 10.86 3.09
CA SER A 9 2.82 9.48 2.61
C SER A 9 4.13 9.27 1.85
N PRO A 10 4.62 8.02 1.76
CA PRO A 10 5.71 7.69 0.85
C PRO A 10 5.25 7.82 -0.61
N VAL A 11 6.18 8.08 -1.51
CA VAL A 11 5.98 8.02 -2.96
C VAL A 11 7.14 7.26 -3.56
N GLY A 12 6.86 6.18 -4.29
CA GLY A 12 7.92 5.35 -4.86
C GLY A 12 7.43 3.98 -5.30
N LYS A 13 8.39 3.07 -5.53
CA LYS A 13 8.13 1.73 -6.10
C LYS A 13 7.73 0.66 -5.08
N THR A 14 7.66 1.00 -3.79
CA THR A 14 7.16 0.08 -2.76
C THR A 14 5.63 -0.01 -2.83
N GLY A 15 5.04 -1.06 -2.23
CA GLY A 15 3.57 -1.16 -2.16
C GLY A 15 2.93 0.09 -1.53
N TYR A 16 3.49 0.55 -0.42
CA TYR A 16 3.07 1.81 0.20
C TYR A 16 3.21 3.02 -0.73
N GLY A 17 4.34 3.16 -1.42
CA GLY A 17 4.59 4.27 -2.34
C GLY A 17 3.62 4.28 -3.53
N ILE A 18 3.39 3.12 -4.15
CA ILE A 18 2.48 2.95 -5.29
C ILE A 18 1.04 3.25 -4.86
N THR A 19 0.59 2.68 -3.74
CA THR A 19 -0.78 2.90 -3.24
C THR A 19 -1.01 4.36 -2.88
N SER A 20 -0.10 4.96 -2.11
CA SER A 20 -0.24 6.34 -1.66
C SER A 20 -0.23 7.33 -2.82
N TRP A 21 0.69 7.12 -3.78
CA TRP A 21 0.75 7.91 -5.00
C TRP A 21 -0.55 7.84 -5.79
N ASN A 22 -1.09 6.64 -6.01
CA ASN A 22 -2.33 6.50 -6.76
C ASN A 22 -3.52 7.15 -6.04
N ILE A 23 -3.58 7.11 -4.71
CA ILE A 23 -4.60 7.83 -3.93
C ILE A 23 -4.46 9.34 -4.13
N ALA A 24 -3.25 9.91 -3.94
CA ALA A 24 -3.00 11.33 -4.10
C ALA A 24 -3.29 11.82 -5.54
N LYS A 25 -2.81 11.07 -6.55
CA LYS A 25 -3.05 11.32 -7.98
C LYS A 25 -4.55 11.36 -8.28
N ASN A 26 -5.31 10.37 -7.84
CA ASN A 26 -6.75 10.33 -8.11
C ASN A 26 -7.53 11.42 -7.37
N LEU A 27 -7.13 11.81 -6.17
CA LEU A 27 -7.73 12.98 -5.48
C LEU A 27 -7.51 14.27 -6.30
N HIS A 28 -6.32 14.47 -6.84
CA HIS A 28 -6.05 15.61 -7.72
C HIS A 28 -6.87 15.58 -9.00
N LEU A 29 -7.04 14.40 -9.62
CA LEU A 29 -7.91 14.25 -10.80
C LEU A 29 -9.39 14.51 -10.50
N LEU A 30 -9.80 14.41 -9.23
CA LEU A 30 -11.13 14.78 -8.74
C LEU A 30 -11.23 16.25 -8.30
N ASP A 31 -10.30 17.11 -8.76
CA ASP A 31 -10.26 18.55 -8.47
C ASP A 31 -10.10 18.89 -6.97
N VAL A 32 -9.44 18.01 -6.22
CA VAL A 32 -8.99 18.29 -4.85
C VAL A 32 -7.58 18.91 -4.88
N LYS A 33 -7.39 20.08 -4.27
CA LYS A 33 -6.05 20.66 -4.06
C LYS A 33 -5.32 19.83 -3.00
N VAL A 34 -4.34 19.05 -3.45
CA VAL A 34 -3.49 18.19 -2.60
C VAL A 34 -2.17 18.92 -2.30
N SER A 35 -1.86 19.08 -1.01
CA SER A 35 -0.52 19.45 -0.54
C SER A 35 0.18 18.18 -0.04
N LEU A 36 1.18 17.70 -0.77
CA LEU A 36 1.82 16.40 -0.53
C LEU A 36 3.14 16.56 0.22
N PHE A 37 3.23 15.95 1.40
CA PHE A 37 4.42 15.90 2.25
C PHE A 37 5.03 14.49 2.19
N PRO A 38 6.06 14.25 1.37
CA PRO A 38 6.59 12.91 1.15
C PRO A 38 7.26 12.34 2.41
N ILE A 39 7.13 11.03 2.62
CA ILE A 39 7.89 10.28 3.62
C ILE A 39 9.06 9.57 2.93
N GLY A 40 10.28 9.82 3.42
CA GLY A 40 11.51 9.30 2.83
C GLY A 40 12.18 10.30 1.88
N ALA A 41 13.40 9.97 1.45
CA ALA A 41 14.25 10.91 0.70
C ALA A 41 14.00 10.91 -0.81
N ASN A 42 13.48 9.82 -1.38
CA ASN A 42 13.39 9.63 -2.83
C ASN A 42 11.94 9.47 -3.27
N ILE A 43 11.52 10.30 -4.22
CA ILE A 43 10.27 10.16 -4.97
C ILE A 43 10.60 9.45 -6.28
N GLU A 44 10.02 8.27 -6.50
CA GLU A 44 10.16 7.53 -7.75
C GLU A 44 8.80 7.41 -8.46
N LEU A 45 8.71 7.93 -9.68
CA LEU A 45 7.50 7.99 -10.51
C LEU A 45 7.75 7.39 -11.90
N ASN A 46 6.70 6.96 -12.59
CA ASN A 46 6.84 6.16 -13.81
C ASN A 46 6.99 6.99 -15.10
N GLY A 47 6.73 8.30 -15.06
CA GLY A 47 6.81 9.15 -16.26
C GLY A 47 6.68 10.66 -16.00
N ARG A 48 6.83 11.45 -17.08
CA ARG A 48 6.83 12.92 -17.03
C ARG A 48 5.50 13.50 -16.53
N ASP A 49 4.38 12.92 -16.94
CA ASP A 49 3.06 13.40 -16.51
C ASP A 49 2.85 13.24 -15.00
N GLU A 50 3.28 12.10 -14.44
CA GLU A 50 3.25 11.87 -13.00
C GLU A 50 4.17 12.84 -12.26
N GLN A 51 5.36 13.14 -12.81
CA GLN A 51 6.26 14.15 -12.26
C GLN A 51 5.62 15.53 -12.21
N LEU A 52 4.97 15.98 -13.28
CA LEU A 52 4.30 17.29 -13.32
C LEU A 52 3.15 17.38 -12.30
N ILE A 53 2.39 16.30 -12.10
CA ILE A 53 1.35 16.24 -11.08
C ILE A 53 2.00 16.30 -9.68
N ALA A 54 3.07 15.54 -9.44
CA ALA A 54 3.76 15.53 -8.17
C ALA A 54 4.39 16.90 -7.85
N GLU A 55 5.03 17.55 -8.81
CA GLU A 55 5.58 18.91 -8.69
C GLU A 55 4.51 19.89 -8.17
N LYS A 56 3.32 19.89 -8.78
CA LYS A 56 2.19 20.73 -8.31
C LYS A 56 1.76 20.43 -6.87
N MET A 57 1.74 19.16 -6.47
CA MET A 57 1.36 18.77 -5.12
C MET A 57 2.44 19.12 -4.08
N LEU A 58 3.70 19.00 -4.45
CA LEU A 58 4.86 19.34 -3.62
C LEU A 58 4.98 20.86 -3.45
N ASP A 59 4.72 21.63 -4.50
CA ASP A 59 4.68 23.09 -4.41
C ASP A 59 3.60 23.57 -3.43
N GLY A 60 2.50 22.82 -3.33
CA GLY A 60 1.43 23.05 -2.37
C GLY A 60 1.84 22.95 -0.89
N ILE A 61 3.06 22.48 -0.57
CA ILE A 61 3.63 22.54 0.78
C ILE A 61 3.85 23.99 1.21
N ASN A 62 4.24 24.88 0.28
CA ASN A 62 4.62 26.25 0.63
C ASN A 62 3.42 27.10 1.10
N ASP A 63 2.21 26.74 0.67
CA ASP A 63 0.97 27.48 0.94
C ASP A 63 -0.17 26.57 1.45
N PHE A 64 0.18 25.45 2.07
CA PHE A 64 -0.81 24.46 2.51
C PHE A 64 -1.82 25.05 3.50
N ASP A 65 -3.06 24.57 3.43
CA ASP A 65 -4.11 25.02 4.33
C ASP A 65 -4.02 24.26 5.67
N ILE A 66 -3.60 24.96 6.72
CA ILE A 66 -3.42 24.39 8.06
C ILE A 66 -4.72 23.77 8.63
N ARG A 67 -5.90 24.18 8.15
CA ARG A 67 -7.19 23.65 8.63
C ARG A 67 -7.78 22.59 7.70
N ALA A 68 -7.20 22.36 6.52
CA ALA A 68 -7.65 21.31 5.63
C ALA A 68 -7.47 19.91 6.28
N PRO A 69 -8.34 18.94 5.93
CA PRO A 69 -8.17 17.55 6.33
C PRO A 69 -6.75 17.04 6.09
N PHE A 70 -6.24 16.26 7.04
CA PHE A 70 -4.91 15.66 6.96
C PHE A 70 -5.05 14.14 6.83
N LEU A 71 -4.42 13.56 5.81
CA LEU A 71 -4.36 12.11 5.59
C LEU A 71 -2.91 11.64 5.72
N LYS A 72 -2.64 10.73 6.68
CA LYS A 72 -1.36 10.01 6.76
C LYS A 72 -1.50 8.56 6.30
N ILE A 73 -0.75 8.16 5.28
CA ILE A 73 -0.69 6.77 4.79
C ILE A 73 0.66 6.21 5.19
N TRP A 74 0.72 5.59 6.37
CA TRP A 74 1.99 5.11 6.93
C TRP A 74 1.82 4.09 8.05
N HIS A 75 2.93 3.56 8.53
CA HIS A 75 2.98 2.54 9.57
C HIS A 75 2.38 3.02 10.90
N GLN A 76 1.73 2.09 11.60
CA GLN A 76 1.02 2.32 12.86
C GLN A 76 1.91 2.89 13.98
N ASN A 77 3.21 2.58 13.98
CA ASN A 77 4.18 3.03 14.99
C ASN A 77 4.65 4.49 14.81
N ASP A 78 4.16 5.19 13.78
CA ASP A 78 4.51 6.58 13.46
C ASP A 78 3.27 7.46 13.21
N LEU A 79 2.10 7.07 13.73
CA LEU A 79 0.87 7.86 13.56
C LEU A 79 0.70 9.01 14.56
N ALA A 80 1.62 9.21 15.51
CA ALA A 80 1.58 10.37 16.41
C ALA A 80 1.91 11.70 15.71
N PHE A 81 2.62 11.65 14.58
CA PHE A 81 3.01 12.84 13.84
C PHE A 81 1.88 13.30 12.90
N ARG A 82 1.55 14.60 12.96
CA ARG A 82 0.52 15.22 12.12
C ARG A 82 0.96 16.53 11.47
N ILE A 83 0.34 16.86 10.34
CA ILE A 83 0.54 18.11 9.62
C ILE A 83 -0.70 18.99 9.78
N GLY A 84 -0.49 20.22 10.25
CA GLY A 84 -1.56 21.17 10.50
C GLY A 84 -2.54 20.73 11.60
N LYS A 85 -3.71 21.39 11.59
CA LYS A 85 -4.75 21.34 12.63
C LYS A 85 -6.11 20.86 12.11
N GLY A 86 -6.24 20.52 10.82
CA GLY A 86 -7.46 19.92 10.29
C GLY A 86 -7.70 18.50 10.80
N HIS A 87 -8.86 17.94 10.51
CA HIS A 87 -9.23 16.60 10.97
C HIS A 87 -8.24 15.53 10.46
N TYR A 88 -7.74 14.69 11.36
CA TYR A 88 -6.67 13.73 11.10
C TYR A 88 -7.19 12.33 10.77
N TYR A 89 -7.05 11.96 9.50
CA TYR A 89 -7.27 10.63 8.97
C TYR A 89 -5.96 9.85 8.85
N SER A 90 -5.96 8.59 9.28
CA SER A 90 -4.84 7.66 9.08
C SER A 90 -5.25 6.47 8.20
N TYR A 91 -4.29 5.92 7.46
CA TYR A 91 -4.51 4.72 6.66
C TYR A 91 -3.29 3.77 6.71
N PRO A 92 -3.10 3.03 7.81
CA PRO A 92 -2.01 2.07 7.95
C PRO A 92 -2.30 0.73 7.26
N PHE A 93 -1.24 0.06 6.79
CA PHE A 93 -1.26 -1.33 6.31
C PHE A 93 -0.36 -2.20 7.19
N PHE A 94 -0.94 -3.20 7.86
CA PHE A 94 -0.23 -4.12 8.74
C PHE A 94 -0.62 -5.57 8.45
N GLU A 95 0.31 -6.48 8.69
CA GLU A 95 0.14 -7.95 8.61
C GLU A 95 0.32 -8.57 10.01
N LEU A 96 -0.18 -7.89 11.04
CA LEU A 96 -0.08 -8.28 12.46
C LEU A 96 -1.48 -8.46 13.05
N ASP A 97 -1.60 -9.28 14.09
CA ASP A 97 -2.82 -9.48 14.89
C ASP A 97 -2.78 -8.80 16.26
N THR A 98 -1.60 -8.34 16.66
CA THR A 98 -1.31 -7.71 17.95
C THR A 98 -0.43 -6.48 17.76
N PHE A 99 -0.60 -5.49 18.64
CA PHE A 99 0.18 -4.25 18.64
C PHE A 99 0.84 -4.00 19.99
N ASN A 100 1.99 -3.34 19.97
CA ASN A 100 2.62 -2.89 21.20
C ASN A 100 1.98 -1.59 21.72
N ALA A 101 2.28 -1.23 22.97
CA ALA A 101 1.70 -0.05 23.63
C ALA A 101 1.92 1.26 22.86
N ARG A 102 3.08 1.42 22.19
CA ARG A 102 3.37 2.61 21.38
C ARG A 102 2.48 2.67 20.14
N GLU A 103 2.33 1.56 19.43
CA GLU A 103 1.48 1.48 18.24
C GLU A 103 0.02 1.79 18.59
N ILE A 104 -0.48 1.19 19.68
CA ILE A 104 -1.84 1.46 20.19
C ILE A 104 -2.01 2.94 20.53
N HIS A 105 -1.06 3.53 21.25
CA HIS A 105 -1.09 4.94 21.61
C HIS A 105 -1.09 5.85 20.37
N HIS A 106 -0.24 5.57 19.39
CA HIS A 106 -0.14 6.35 18.16
C HIS A 106 -1.43 6.26 17.33
N MET A 107 -2.01 5.07 17.18
CA MET A 107 -3.26 4.88 16.46
C MET A 107 -4.45 5.60 17.12
N ASN A 108 -4.53 5.57 18.45
CA ASN A 108 -5.58 6.28 19.20
C ASN A 108 -5.38 7.82 19.24
N SER A 109 -4.24 8.33 18.76
CA SER A 109 -4.01 9.78 18.64
C SER A 109 -4.57 10.39 17.34
N CYS A 110 -5.05 9.55 16.41
CA CYS A 110 -5.73 10.00 15.20
C CYS A 110 -7.20 10.33 15.47
N ASP A 111 -7.82 11.16 14.62
CA ASP A 111 -9.26 11.44 14.73
C ASP A 111 -10.12 10.37 14.02
N TYR A 112 -9.54 9.72 13.00
CA TYR A 112 -10.23 8.73 12.17
C TYR A 112 -9.24 7.78 11.51
N MET A 113 -9.65 6.53 11.28
CA MET A 113 -8.82 5.56 10.55
C MET A 113 -9.56 4.87 9.41
N PHE A 114 -8.83 4.66 8.33
CA PHE A 114 -9.19 3.76 7.25
C PHE A 114 -8.44 2.43 7.40
N THR A 115 -9.08 1.36 6.97
CA THR A 115 -8.46 0.04 6.89
C THR A 115 -8.92 -0.70 5.64
N SER A 116 -8.09 -1.59 5.11
CA SER A 116 -8.31 -2.19 3.79
C SER A 116 -9.35 -3.31 3.78
N CYS A 117 -9.66 -3.92 4.93
CA CYS A 117 -10.58 -5.05 4.99
C CYS A 117 -11.23 -5.24 6.37
N ARG A 118 -12.22 -6.14 6.43
CA ARG A 118 -12.91 -6.50 7.69
C ARG A 118 -11.95 -7.10 8.72
N TRP A 119 -11.02 -7.95 8.30
CA TRP A 119 -10.05 -8.57 9.20
C TRP A 119 -9.19 -7.52 9.91
N ALA A 120 -8.62 -6.57 9.15
CA ALA A 120 -7.80 -5.52 9.74
C ALA A 120 -8.61 -4.60 10.67
N LYS A 121 -9.89 -4.31 10.34
CA LYS A 121 -10.81 -3.64 11.28
C LYS A 121 -10.98 -4.41 12.59
N SER A 122 -11.15 -5.74 12.52
CA SER A 122 -11.27 -6.59 13.71
C SER A 122 -10.00 -6.59 14.55
N VAL A 123 -8.81 -6.66 13.93
CA VAL A 123 -7.53 -6.56 14.64
C VAL A 123 -7.43 -5.23 15.40
N LEU A 124 -7.77 -4.11 14.77
CA LEU A 124 -7.75 -2.80 15.42
C LEU A 124 -8.67 -2.76 16.66
N ARG A 125 -9.89 -3.29 16.54
CA ARG A 125 -10.83 -3.32 17.67
C ARG A 125 -10.39 -4.26 18.79
N ASN A 126 -9.78 -5.40 18.46
CA ASN A 126 -9.27 -6.34 19.44
C ASN A 126 -8.01 -5.83 20.17
N ASN A 127 -7.38 -4.75 19.67
CA ASN A 127 -6.21 -4.10 20.27
C ASN A 127 -6.56 -2.70 20.81
N ASP A 128 -7.81 -2.50 21.26
CA ASP A 128 -8.27 -1.29 21.95
C ASP A 128 -8.06 0.01 21.16
N ILE A 129 -8.20 -0.04 19.83
CA ILE A 129 -8.25 1.16 19.00
C ILE A 129 -9.69 1.69 18.99
N ASP A 130 -9.92 2.78 19.71
CA ASP A 130 -11.23 3.34 20.06
C ASP A 130 -11.54 4.66 19.33
N ILE A 131 -11.13 4.74 18.06
CA ILE A 131 -11.49 5.85 17.17
C ILE A 131 -12.47 5.37 16.10
N PRO A 132 -13.16 6.27 15.36
CA PRO A 132 -13.95 5.87 14.20
C PRO A 132 -13.09 5.15 13.13
N ILE A 133 -13.59 4.01 12.61
CA ILE A 133 -12.88 3.19 11.61
C ILE A 133 -13.80 2.83 10.44
N THR A 134 -13.41 3.22 9.22
CA THR A 134 -14.05 2.80 7.96
C THR A 134 -13.20 1.79 7.20
N ILE A 135 -13.88 0.81 6.60
CA ILE A 135 -13.25 -0.09 5.64
C ILE A 135 -13.25 0.62 4.28
N ALA A 136 -12.07 0.91 3.77
CA ALA A 136 -11.83 1.44 2.44
C ALA A 136 -10.95 0.43 1.69
N PRO A 137 -11.49 -0.46 0.85
CA PRO A 137 -10.67 -1.47 0.18
C PRO A 137 -9.57 -0.86 -0.70
N LEU A 138 -8.45 -1.57 -0.82
CA LEU A 138 -7.43 -1.22 -1.81
C LEU A 138 -7.89 -1.59 -3.21
N GLY A 139 -7.38 -0.84 -4.19
CA GLY A 139 -7.64 -1.05 -5.61
C GLY A 139 -6.40 -1.47 -6.38
N VAL A 140 -6.61 -1.87 -7.63
CA VAL A 140 -5.56 -2.08 -8.63
C VAL A 140 -5.71 -1.04 -9.74
N ASP A 141 -4.60 -0.68 -10.37
CA ASP A 141 -4.63 0.18 -11.56
C ASP A 141 -5.09 -0.66 -12.76
N SER A 142 -6.30 -0.41 -13.26
CA SER A 142 -6.89 -1.15 -14.37
C SER A 142 -6.20 -0.91 -15.71
N SER A 143 -5.34 0.10 -15.83
CA SER A 143 -4.48 0.28 -17.00
C SER A 143 -3.31 -0.71 -17.04
N ILE A 144 -2.91 -1.22 -15.88
CA ILE A 144 -1.87 -2.25 -15.71
C ILE A 144 -2.52 -3.64 -15.59
N PHE A 145 -3.51 -3.76 -14.72
CA PHE A 145 -4.22 -4.99 -14.41
C PHE A 145 -5.59 -4.98 -15.08
N SER A 146 -5.63 -5.41 -16.34
CA SER A 146 -6.89 -5.62 -17.06
C SER A 146 -7.36 -7.06 -16.90
N VAL A 147 -8.68 -7.24 -16.78
CA VAL A 147 -9.26 -8.59 -16.84
C VAL A 147 -9.13 -9.07 -18.30
N PRO A 148 -8.37 -10.14 -18.57
CA PRO A 148 -8.24 -10.61 -19.94
C PRO A 148 -9.57 -11.19 -20.41
N ASN A 149 -9.97 -10.87 -21.65
CA ASN A 149 -11.20 -11.40 -22.25
C ASN A 149 -11.16 -12.93 -22.44
N LYS A 150 -9.97 -13.53 -22.44
CA LYS A 150 -9.74 -14.98 -22.43
C LYS A 150 -8.49 -15.28 -21.61
N ILE A 151 -8.60 -16.22 -20.66
CA ILE A 151 -7.43 -16.82 -20.02
C ILE A 151 -6.81 -17.74 -21.08
N ARG A 152 -5.62 -17.39 -21.55
CA ARG A 152 -4.87 -18.21 -22.50
C ARG A 152 -4.30 -19.40 -21.74
N ILE A 153 -4.93 -20.56 -21.85
CA ILE A 153 -4.32 -21.83 -21.44
C ILE A 153 -3.42 -22.24 -22.60
N ASP A 154 -2.21 -21.70 -22.61
CA ASP A 154 -1.19 -22.10 -23.57
C ASP A 154 -0.28 -23.12 -22.91
N SER A 155 0.01 -24.19 -23.65
CA SER A 155 0.58 -25.45 -23.16
C SER A 155 -0.45 -26.31 -22.43
N GLY A 156 -0.62 -27.57 -22.85
CA GLY A 156 -1.44 -28.56 -22.16
C GLY A 156 -0.92 -28.94 -20.76
N LYS A 157 -0.03 -28.13 -20.17
CA LYS A 157 0.60 -28.30 -18.87
C LYS A 157 -0.11 -27.47 -17.82
N TYR A 158 -0.19 -27.98 -16.60
CA TYR A 158 -0.64 -27.18 -15.47
C TYR A 158 0.56 -26.45 -14.84
N ILE A 159 0.54 -25.12 -14.82
CA ILE A 159 1.63 -24.30 -14.28
C ILE A 159 1.25 -23.80 -12.89
N PHE A 160 2.00 -24.22 -11.88
CA PHE A 160 2.01 -23.62 -10.56
C PHE A 160 2.94 -22.41 -10.59
N CYS A 161 2.42 -21.21 -10.31
CA CYS A 161 3.22 -19.98 -10.31
C CYS A 161 3.31 -19.39 -8.90
N HIS A 162 4.53 -19.12 -8.45
CA HIS A 162 4.79 -18.43 -7.19
C HIS A 162 5.56 -17.13 -7.46
N ILE A 163 4.91 -16.00 -7.19
CA ILE A 163 5.45 -14.65 -7.36
C ILE A 163 5.59 -14.00 -5.98
N GLY A 164 6.79 -13.55 -5.61
CA GLY A 164 6.99 -12.90 -4.32
C GLY A 164 8.45 -12.55 -4.04
N LYS A 165 8.68 -11.82 -2.93
CA LYS A 165 10.06 -11.52 -2.51
C LYS A 165 10.81 -12.80 -2.14
N TRP A 166 12.09 -12.86 -2.49
CA TRP A 166 12.98 -13.93 -2.05
C TRP A 166 13.32 -13.75 -0.56
N GLU A 167 12.59 -14.47 0.30
CA GLU A 167 12.66 -14.35 1.76
C GLU A 167 12.16 -15.64 2.41
N LYS A 168 12.76 -16.06 3.53
CA LYS A 168 12.37 -17.31 4.24
C LYS A 168 10.87 -17.38 4.58
N ARG A 169 10.25 -16.25 4.93
CA ARG A 169 8.80 -16.15 5.25
C ARG A 169 7.89 -16.36 4.01
N LYS A 170 8.46 -16.45 2.81
CA LYS A 170 7.72 -16.71 1.57
C LYS A 170 7.80 -18.18 1.14
N SER A 171 8.37 -19.04 1.99
CA SER A 171 8.25 -20.51 1.94
C SER A 171 8.71 -21.15 0.63
N GLN A 172 9.59 -20.50 -0.14
CA GLN A 172 10.09 -21.07 -1.39
C GLN A 172 10.85 -22.39 -1.16
N ASP A 173 11.52 -22.53 -0.01
CA ASP A 173 12.21 -23.74 0.41
C ASP A 173 11.27 -24.93 0.66
N PHE A 174 10.12 -24.67 1.29
CA PHE A 174 9.06 -25.66 1.48
C PHE A 174 8.34 -25.97 0.16
N LEU A 175 8.06 -24.95 -0.66
CA LEU A 175 7.33 -25.09 -1.91
C LEU A 175 8.01 -26.07 -2.88
N LEU A 176 9.34 -25.99 -3.01
CA LEU A 176 10.11 -26.92 -3.83
C LEU A 176 9.93 -28.37 -3.36
N LYS A 177 10.10 -28.62 -2.06
CA LYS A 177 9.92 -29.97 -1.48
C LYS A 177 8.51 -30.50 -1.65
N ALA A 178 7.51 -29.64 -1.47
CA ALA A 178 6.11 -30.00 -1.64
C ALA A 178 5.81 -30.36 -3.10
N PHE A 179 6.38 -29.62 -4.06
CA PHE A 179 6.21 -29.89 -5.48
C PHE A 179 6.87 -31.22 -5.89
N GLU A 180 8.12 -31.46 -5.49
CA GLU A 180 8.84 -32.72 -5.75
C GLU A 180 8.19 -33.94 -5.07
N SER A 181 7.48 -33.74 -3.96
CA SER A 181 6.74 -34.81 -3.27
C SER A 181 5.39 -35.12 -3.92
N ALA A 182 4.80 -34.15 -4.62
CA ALA A 182 3.47 -34.27 -5.20
C ALA A 182 3.50 -34.75 -6.66
N PHE A 183 4.60 -34.51 -7.38
CA PHE A 183 4.70 -34.76 -8.81
C PHE A 183 6.03 -35.40 -9.20
N ASP A 184 6.00 -36.20 -10.26
CA ASP A 184 7.20 -36.79 -10.88
C ASP A 184 7.32 -36.41 -12.37
N ILE A 185 8.32 -36.98 -13.06
CA ILE A 185 8.63 -36.66 -14.46
C ILE A 185 7.51 -37.03 -15.45
N ASN A 186 6.56 -37.88 -15.05
CA ASN A 186 5.42 -38.28 -15.87
C ASN A 186 4.23 -37.31 -15.73
N ASP A 187 4.23 -36.45 -14.70
CA ASP A 187 3.20 -35.45 -14.52
C ASP A 187 3.42 -34.26 -15.47
N ASN A 188 2.38 -33.86 -16.18
CA ASN A 188 2.45 -32.76 -17.14
C ASN A 188 2.28 -31.40 -16.45
N VAL A 189 3.13 -31.10 -15.48
CA VAL A 189 3.05 -29.90 -14.63
C VAL A 189 4.38 -29.17 -14.55
N GLU A 190 4.35 -27.87 -14.24
CA GLU A 190 5.54 -27.06 -14.04
C GLU A 190 5.41 -26.17 -12.79
N LEU A 191 6.53 -25.91 -12.12
CA LEU A 191 6.62 -24.92 -11.05
C LEU A 191 7.44 -23.72 -11.53
N TRP A 192 6.79 -22.58 -11.67
CA TRP A 192 7.43 -21.31 -12.04
C TRP A 192 7.63 -20.48 -10.78
N LEU A 193 8.90 -20.25 -10.44
CA LEU A 193 9.28 -19.33 -9.37
C LEU A 193 9.70 -17.99 -9.99
N VAL A 194 9.02 -16.92 -9.60
CA VAL A 194 9.36 -15.53 -9.99
C VAL A 194 9.77 -14.72 -8.76
N PRO A 195 10.91 -15.06 -8.12
CA PRO A 195 11.34 -14.36 -6.94
C PRO A 195 12.14 -13.11 -7.27
N HIS A 196 11.85 -12.01 -6.58
CA HIS A 196 12.66 -10.79 -6.68
C HIS A 196 12.69 -10.06 -5.34
N ASN A 197 13.87 -9.75 -4.84
CA ASN A 197 14.02 -8.96 -3.62
C ASN A 197 14.95 -7.77 -3.87
N PRO A 198 14.43 -6.53 -3.97
CA PRO A 198 15.25 -5.35 -4.25
C PRO A 198 16.19 -4.97 -3.08
N PHE A 199 16.06 -5.61 -1.93
CA PHE A 199 16.88 -5.35 -0.74
C PHE A 199 18.05 -6.32 -0.57
N LEU A 200 18.14 -7.35 -1.42
CA LEU A 200 19.31 -8.23 -1.45
C LEU A 200 20.36 -7.57 -2.34
N THR A 201 21.48 -7.16 -1.75
CA THR A 201 22.68 -6.81 -2.50
C THR A 201 23.40 -8.09 -2.94
N LYS A 202 24.01 -8.07 -4.12
CA LYS A 202 24.90 -9.14 -4.57
C LYS A 202 26.12 -9.28 -3.66
#